data_AF-D8FKQ6-F1
#
_entry.id   AF-D8FKQ6-F1
#
_cell.length_a   1.000
_cell.length_b   1.000
_cell.length_c   1.000
_cell.angle_alpha   90.00
_cell.angle_beta   90.00
_cell.angle_gamma   90.00
#
_symmetry.space_group_name_H-M   'P 1'
#
loop_
_entity.id
_entity.type
_entity.pdbx_description
1 polymer ?
#
loop_
_entity_poly.entity_id
_entity_poly.type
_entity_poly.pdbx_seq_one_letter_code
_entity_poly.pdbx_strand_id
1 'polypeptide(L)'
;MAGSLIKNPGGGLAYSGGYVVGKKELIESAASLLTAPGIGKDCGLTFGMTRQILQGLFIAPKIVEDALKIALLFSKCFEELGFDVIPSTKDKRGDIISAIKLDNPKILEEF
;
A
#
# COMPACT_ATOMS: atom_id res chain seq x y z
N MET A 1 1.11 11.87 -8.03
CA MET A 1 0.57 10.77 -7.19
C MET A 1 1.06 10.96 -5.76
N ALA A 2 0.32 10.41 -4.80
CA ALA A 2 0.69 10.37 -3.40
C ALA A 2 0.34 9.01 -2.80
N GLY A 3 1.01 8.61 -1.72
CA GLY A 3 0.68 7.38 -1.01
C GLY A 3 1.41 7.25 0.32
N SER A 4 1.10 6.17 1.03
CA SER A 4 1.64 5.89 2.37
C SER A 4 2.82 4.92 2.30
N LEU A 5 3.85 5.16 3.10
CA LEU A 5 4.98 4.25 3.25
C LEU A 5 4.66 3.07 4.16
N ILE A 6 3.64 3.11 5.03
CA ILE A 6 3.22 1.93 5.81
C ILE A 6 2.40 0.91 4.98
N LYS A 7 2.23 1.17 3.69
CA LYS A 7 1.58 0.28 2.72
C LYS A 7 2.62 -0.36 1.79
N ASN A 8 2.20 -0.70 0.57
CA ASN A 8 2.98 -1.39 -0.44
C ASN A 8 4.43 -0.87 -0.58
N PRO A 9 4.70 0.45 -0.74
CA PRO A 9 6.05 0.93 -1.03
C PRO A 9 7.03 0.88 0.14
N GLY A 10 6.57 0.69 1.39
CA GLY A 10 7.50 0.52 2.51
C GLY A 10 7.88 -0.93 2.79
N GLY A 11 7.36 -1.89 2.03
CA GLY A 11 7.77 -3.29 2.10
C GLY A 11 7.65 -3.91 3.50
N GLY A 12 6.75 -3.40 4.35
CA GLY A 12 6.60 -3.82 5.75
C GLY A 12 7.73 -3.36 6.69
N LEU A 13 8.71 -2.60 6.21
CA LEU A 13 9.84 -2.10 7.01
C LEU A 13 9.70 -0.63 7.43
N ALA A 14 8.98 0.18 6.64
CA ALA A 14 8.74 1.57 7.00
C ALA A 14 7.70 1.67 8.13
N TYR A 15 8.09 2.27 9.26
CA TYR A 15 7.19 2.46 10.42
C TYR A 15 6.18 3.60 10.26
N SER A 16 6.48 4.58 9.40
CA SER A 16 5.62 5.74 9.14
C SER A 16 6.02 6.41 7.83
N GLY A 17 5.31 7.49 7.49
CA GLY A 17 5.61 8.39 6.39
C GLY A 17 4.71 8.24 5.18
N GLY A 18 4.88 9.18 4.25
CA GLY A 18 4.20 9.22 2.97
C GLY A 18 5.14 9.66 1.87
N TYR A 19 4.72 9.47 0.63
CA TYR A 19 5.47 9.91 -0.54
C TYR A 19 4.55 10.72 -1.47
N VAL A 20 5.16 11.65 -2.19
CA VAL A 20 4.57 12.35 -3.32
C VAL A 20 5.54 12.26 -4.50
N VAL A 21 5.01 12.01 -5.70
CA VAL A 21 5.80 11.94 -6.95
C VAL A 21 5.03 12.60 -8.08
N GLY A 22 5.72 13.37 -8.91
CA GLY A 22 5.09 14.13 -9.98
C GLY A 22 6.00 15.21 -10.56
N LYS A 23 5.38 16.17 -11.25
CA LYS A 23 6.09 17.30 -11.87
C LYS A 23 6.80 18.16 -10.83
N LYS A 24 7.96 18.71 -11.19
CA LYS A 24 8.84 19.47 -10.29
C LYS A 24 8.08 20.59 -9.58
N GLU A 25 7.36 21.42 -10.32
CA GLU A 25 6.60 22.55 -9.81
C GLU A 25 5.53 22.14 -8.78
N LEU A 26 4.91 20.97 -8.95
CA LEU A 26 3.93 20.43 -8.00
C LEU A 26 4.58 19.89 -6.73
N ILE A 27 5.75 19.25 -6.87
CA ILE A 27 6.52 18.74 -5.73
C ILE A 27 7.07 19.90 -4.88
N GLU A 28 7.60 20.96 -5.50
CA GLU A 28 8.06 22.15 -4.76
C GLU A 28 6.90 22.84 -4.02
N SER A 29 5.71 22.89 -4.64
CA SER A 29 4.50 23.42 -3.98
C SER A 29 4.09 22.56 -2.78
N ALA A 30 4.08 21.24 -2.91
CA ALA A 30 3.77 20.31 -1.82
C ALA A 30 4.80 20.37 -0.69
N ALA A 31 6.09 20.49 -1.02
CA ALA A 31 7.16 20.64 -0.04
C ALA A 31 7.00 21.94 0.76
N SER A 32 6.70 23.05 0.09
CA SER A 32 6.45 24.35 0.74
C SER A 32 5.22 24.32 1.66
N LEU A 33 4.20 23.52 1.32
CA LEU A 33 3.04 23.29 2.19
C LEU A 33 3.38 22.43 3.41
N LEU A 34 4.17 21.37 3.21
CA LEU A 34 4.58 20.46 4.29
C LEU A 34 5.47 21.14 5.33
N THR A 35 6.29 22.10 4.89
CA THR A 35 7.21 22.85 5.75
C THR A 35 6.77 24.32 5.86
N ALA A 36 7.34 25.20 5.04
CA ALA A 36 6.92 26.59 4.85
C ALA A 36 7.48 27.12 3.51
N PRO A 37 6.87 28.18 2.92
CA PRO A 37 7.42 28.87 1.76
C PRO A 37 8.86 29.35 2.02
N GLY A 38 9.76 29.08 1.07
CA GLY A 38 11.19 29.42 1.17
C GLY A 38 12.06 28.37 1.89
N ILE A 39 11.48 27.44 2.66
CA ILE A 39 12.19 26.29 3.25
C ILE A 39 12.10 25.07 2.33
N GLY A 40 10.90 24.73 1.89
CA GLY A 40 10.69 23.60 0.97
C GLY A 40 11.16 22.26 1.53
N LYS A 41 11.87 21.48 0.72
CA LYS A 41 12.36 20.13 1.05
C LYS A 41 13.82 20.08 1.52
N ASP A 42 14.47 21.23 1.63
CA ASP A 42 15.90 21.34 1.94
C ASP A 42 16.20 21.18 3.45
N CYS A 43 15.17 21.21 4.29
CA CYS A 43 15.26 20.99 5.74
C CYS A 43 14.34 19.85 6.20
N GLY A 44 14.81 19.07 7.17
CA GLY A 44 14.05 17.99 7.80
C GLY A 44 14.93 16.82 8.23
N LEU A 45 14.80 16.39 9.49
CA LEU A 45 15.50 15.22 9.99
C LEU A 45 14.73 13.95 9.61
N THR A 46 15.46 12.91 9.19
CA THR A 46 14.84 11.61 8.84
C THR A 46 14.59 10.72 10.05
N PHE A 47 14.91 11.19 11.27
CA PHE A 47 14.77 10.43 12.53
C PHE A 47 15.42 9.04 12.48
N GLY A 48 16.52 8.88 11.75
CA GLY A 48 17.22 7.60 11.60
C GLY A 48 16.48 6.56 10.73
N MET A 49 15.39 6.94 10.05
CA MET A 49 14.54 6.05 9.25
C MET A 49 15.05 5.79 7.83
N THR A 50 16.11 6.49 7.39
CA THR A 50 16.57 6.44 6.00
C THR A 50 16.82 5.01 5.51
N ARG A 51 17.48 4.17 6.33
CA ARG A 51 17.77 2.78 5.96
C ARG A 51 16.50 1.95 5.80
N GLN A 52 15.57 2.04 6.76
CA GLN A 52 14.32 1.28 6.76
C GLN A 52 13.45 1.65 5.55
N ILE A 53 13.33 2.93 5.23
CA ILE A 53 12.56 3.39 4.07
C ILE A 53 13.18 2.87 2.76
N LEU A 54 14.51 3.00 2.60
CA LEU A 54 15.18 2.57 1.37
C LEU A 54 15.17 1.04 1.21
N GLN A 55 15.44 0.29 2.28
CA GLN A 55 15.37 -1.17 2.25
C GLN A 55 13.94 -1.65 2.01
N GLY A 56 12.96 -1.02 2.65
CA GLY A 56 11.54 -1.29 2.44
C GLY A 56 11.13 -1.08 0.99
N LEU A 57 11.54 0.03 0.38
CA LEU A 57 11.28 0.31 -1.03
C LEU A 57 11.95 -0.71 -1.96
N PHE A 58 13.18 -1.14 -1.65
CA PHE A 58 13.89 -2.14 -2.45
C PHE A 58 13.16 -3.49 -2.47
N ILE A 59 12.64 -3.95 -1.33
CA ILE A 59 11.93 -5.24 -1.24
C ILE A 59 10.44 -5.15 -1.57
N ALA A 60 9.87 -3.94 -1.59
CA ALA A 60 8.44 -3.70 -1.79
C ALA A 60 7.84 -4.45 -3.00
N PRO A 61 8.48 -4.51 -4.19
CA PRO A 61 7.91 -5.25 -5.32
C PRO A 61 7.66 -6.73 -5.02
N LYS A 62 8.57 -7.37 -4.27
CA LYS A 62 8.43 -8.77 -3.88
C LYS A 62 7.31 -8.96 -2.85
N ILE A 63 7.25 -8.10 -1.84
CA ILE A 63 6.20 -8.15 -0.82
C ILE A 63 4.80 -7.94 -1.43
N VAL A 64 4.68 -7.03 -2.40
CA VAL A 64 3.41 -6.81 -3.12
C VAL A 64 3.04 -8.02 -3.97
N GLU A 65 4.00 -8.64 -4.65
CA GLU A 65 3.78 -9.89 -5.41
C GLU A 65 3.23 -10.99 -4.49
N ASP A 66 3.81 -11.18 -3.32
CA ASP A 66 3.38 -12.19 -2.36
C ASP A 66 1.97 -11.90 -1.82
N ALA A 67 1.65 -10.63 -1.51
CA ALA A 67 0.30 -10.22 -1.13
C ALA A 67 -0.73 -10.48 -2.23
N LEU A 68 -0.39 -10.21 -3.50
CA LEU A 68 -1.27 -10.50 -4.64
C LEU A 68 -1.51 -12.00 -4.82
N LYS A 69 -0.48 -12.83 -4.65
CA LYS A 69 -0.62 -14.30 -4.74
C LYS A 69 -1.56 -14.84 -3.66
N ILE A 70 -1.42 -14.37 -2.42
CA ILE A 70 -2.29 -14.76 -1.31
C ILE A 70 -3.72 -14.29 -1.58
N ALA A 71 -3.90 -13.03 -2.00
CA ALA A 71 -5.20 -12.49 -2.40
C ALA A 71 -5.90 -13.36 -3.47
N LEU A 72 -5.17 -13.79 -4.50
CA LEU A 72 -5.68 -14.68 -5.55
C LEU A 72 -5.99 -16.09 -5.03
N LEU A 73 -5.15 -16.65 -4.16
CA LEU A 73 -5.37 -17.94 -3.54
C LEU A 73 -6.66 -17.94 -2.71
N PHE A 74 -6.80 -16.96 -1.80
CA PHE A 74 -8.01 -16.79 -0.99
C PHE A 74 -9.23 -16.61 -1.88
N SER A 75 -9.12 -15.75 -2.90
CA SER A 75 -10.23 -15.54 -3.83
C SER A 75 -10.67 -16.85 -4.50
N LYS A 76 -9.71 -17.66 -4.96
CA LYS A 76 -9.99 -18.93 -5.60
C LYS A 76 -10.62 -19.95 -4.65
N CYS A 77 -10.11 -20.06 -3.43
CA CYS A 77 -10.64 -20.97 -2.43
C CYS A 77 -12.10 -20.62 -2.09
N PHE A 78 -12.40 -19.34 -1.87
CA PHE A 78 -13.75 -18.90 -1.50
C PHE A 78 -14.74 -18.98 -2.68
N GLU A 79 -14.29 -18.70 -3.91
CA GLU A 79 -15.08 -18.97 -5.10
C GLU A 79 -15.45 -20.46 -5.22
N GLU A 80 -14.52 -21.38 -4.93
CA GLU A 80 -14.80 -22.83 -4.95
C GLU A 80 -15.73 -23.30 -3.82
N LEU A 81 -15.74 -22.58 -2.71
CA LEU A 81 -16.72 -22.78 -1.62
C LEU A 81 -18.09 -22.14 -1.91
N GLY A 82 -18.24 -21.44 -3.04
CA GLY A 82 -19.50 -20.84 -3.47
C GLY A 82 -19.76 -19.44 -2.93
N PHE A 83 -18.77 -18.75 -2.38
CA PHE A 83 -18.89 -17.35 -1.94
C PHE A 83 -18.65 -16.38 -3.10
N ASP A 84 -19.32 -15.22 -3.07
CA ASP A 84 -19.01 -14.12 -3.98
C ASP A 84 -17.69 -13.45 -3.53
N VAL A 85 -16.76 -13.28 -4.47
CA VAL A 85 -15.45 -12.63 -4.22
C VAL A 85 -15.25 -11.45 -5.17
N ILE A 86 -14.73 -10.34 -4.63
CA ILE A 86 -14.44 -9.12 -5.37
C ILE A 86 -13.01 -8.64 -5.08
N PRO A 87 -12.15 -8.43 -6.09
CA PRO A 87 -12.33 -8.84 -7.49
C PRO A 87 -12.24 -10.37 -7.62
N SER A 88 -12.88 -10.92 -8.65
CA SER A 88 -12.80 -12.37 -8.93
C SER A 88 -11.41 -12.79 -9.36
N THR A 89 -11.14 -14.10 -9.41
CA THR A 89 -9.86 -14.65 -9.86
C THR A 89 -9.54 -14.35 -11.34
N LYS A 90 -10.54 -13.96 -12.14
CA LYS A 90 -10.39 -13.63 -13.56
C LYS A 90 -10.22 -12.13 -13.82
N ASP A 91 -10.51 -11.30 -12.83
CA ASP A 91 -10.46 -9.86 -12.97
C ASP A 91 -9.02 -9.33 -12.90
N LYS A 92 -8.76 -8.25 -13.63
CA LYS A 92 -7.51 -7.51 -13.48
C LYS A 92 -7.49 -6.78 -12.15
N ARG A 93 -6.39 -6.89 -11.41
CA ARG A 93 -6.20 -6.24 -10.11
C ARG A 93 -5.42 -4.94 -10.25
N GLY A 94 -5.95 -3.89 -9.62
CA GLY A 94 -5.27 -2.59 -9.48
C GLY A 94 -4.58 -2.40 -8.12
N ASP A 95 -4.94 -3.22 -7.13
CA ASP A 95 -4.38 -3.19 -5.77
C ASP A 95 -4.33 -4.62 -5.17
N ILE A 96 -3.95 -4.70 -3.89
CA ILE A 96 -3.81 -5.95 -3.13
C ILE A 96 -5.06 -6.35 -2.34
N ILE A 97 -6.16 -5.60 -2.45
CA ILE A 97 -7.38 -5.83 -1.67
C ILE A 97 -8.15 -7.01 -2.28
N SER A 98 -8.75 -7.82 -1.42
CA SER A 98 -9.77 -8.81 -1.78
C SER A 98 -10.89 -8.75 -0.76
N ALA A 99 -12.12 -8.76 -1.23
CA ALA A 99 -13.32 -8.82 -0.42
C ALA A 99 -14.04 -10.14 -0.69
N ILE A 100 -14.47 -10.81 0.37
CA ILE A 100 -15.27 -12.02 0.31
C ILE A 100 -16.61 -11.70 0.97
N LYS A 101 -17.71 -11.94 0.25
CA LYS A 101 -19.06 -11.74 0.78
C LYS A 101 -19.50 -13.01 1.47
N LEU A 102 -19.51 -12.98 2.80
CA LEU A 102 -19.79 -14.15 3.65
C LEU A 102 -21.28 -14.39 3.90
N ASP A 103 -22.16 -13.43 3.57
CA ASP A 103 -23.63 -13.46 3.71
C ASP A 103 -24.21 -13.86 5.09
N ASN A 104 -23.36 -14.09 6.09
CA ASN A 104 -23.73 -14.48 7.44
C ASN A 104 -22.79 -13.81 8.47
N PRO A 105 -23.32 -12.98 9.39
CA PRO A 105 -22.52 -12.32 10.42
C PRO A 105 -21.73 -13.28 11.32
N LYS A 106 -22.24 -14.47 11.59
CA LYS A 106 -21.52 -15.46 12.41
C LYS A 106 -20.27 -15.98 11.72
N ILE A 107 -20.34 -16.19 10.40
CA ILE A 107 -19.17 -16.60 9.62
C ILE A 107 -18.12 -15.47 9.63
N LEU A 108 -18.56 -14.21 9.57
CA LEU A 108 -17.66 -13.06 9.67
C LEU A 108 -16.98 -12.94 11.04
N GLU A 109 -17.68 -13.26 12.12
CA GLU A 109 -17.10 -13.25 13.48
C GLU A 109 -16.05 -14.35 13.68
N GLU A 110 -16.18 -15.48 12.99
CA GLU A 110 -15.25 -16.61 13.08
C GLU A 110 -14.03 -16.51 12.14
N PHE A 111 -14.15 -15.74 11.05
CA PHE A 111 -13.12 -15.57 10.02
C PHE A 111 -11.96 -14.67 10.47
#